data_AF-A0A7J8U035-F1
#
_entry.id   AF-A0A7J8U035-F1
#
_cell.length_a   1.000
_cell.length_b   1.000
_cell.length_c   1.000
_cell.angle_alpha   90.00
_cell.angle_beta   90.00
_cell.angle_gamma   90.00
#
_symmetry.space_group_name_H-M   'P 1'
#
loop_
_entity.id
_entity.type
_entity.pdbx_description
1 polymer ?
#
loop_
_entity_poly.entity_id
_entity_poly.type
_entity_poly.pdbx_seq_one_letter_code
_entity_poly.pdbx_strand_id
1 'polypeptide(L)'
;LIHVLKDCPISRAILSLGGLENSLITKDYHCCIDWLEDVMWVLNKRATADLMITLWNSWNNRNNFIFRGKEEEAHVVGETSEGLRENKL
;
A
#
# COMPACT_ATOMS: atom_id res chain seq x y z
N LEU A 1 -3.67 1.85 4.84
CA LEU A 1 -2.42 2.55 4.48
C LEU A 1 -2.65 4.05 4.38
N ILE A 2 -3.60 4.49 3.55
CA ILE A 2 -3.95 5.91 3.38
C ILE A 2 -4.41 6.56 4.69
N HIS A 3 -5.27 5.92 5.48
CA HIS A 3 -5.63 6.44 6.82
C HIS A 3 -4.41 6.61 7.73
N VAL A 4 -3.50 5.62 7.78
CA VAL A 4 -2.25 5.71 8.55
C VAL A 4 -1.36 6.86 8.06
N LEU A 5 -1.34 7.14 6.75
CA LEU A 5 -0.60 8.26 6.18
C LEU A 5 -1.23 9.62 6.54
N LYS A 6 -2.57 9.71 6.61
CA LYS A 6 -3.28 10.92 7.05
C LYS A 6 -3.10 11.17 8.55
N ASP A 7 -3.14 10.12 9.36
CA ASP A 7 -3.14 10.22 10.82
C ASP A 7 -1.71 10.30 11.41
N CYS A 8 -0.69 9.87 10.67
CA CYS A 8 0.71 9.94 11.11
C CYS A 8 1.27 11.37 10.97
N PRO A 9 1.73 12.00 12.08
CA PRO A 9 2.29 13.36 12.04
C PRO A 9 3.51 13.49 11.14
N ILE A 10 4.36 12.45 11.09
CA ILE A 10 5.56 12.42 10.25
C ILE A 10 5.18 12.36 8.77
N SER A 11 4.22 11.50 8.42
CA SER A 11 3.71 11.39 7.05
C SER A 11 3.06 12.69 6.59
N ARG A 12 2.25 13.34 7.45
CA ARG A 12 1.69 14.67 7.18
C ARG A 12 2.77 15.73 6.91
N ALA A 13 3.84 15.74 7.69
CA ALA A 13 4.94 16.70 7.51
C ALA A 13 5.65 16.49 6.17
N ILE A 14 5.94 15.23 5.81
CA ILE A 14 6.55 14.88 4.52
C ILE A 14 5.64 15.27 3.34
N LEU A 15 4.34 14.99 3.43
CA LEU A 15 3.38 15.37 2.39
C LEU A 15 3.28 16.89 2.23
N SER A 16 3.25 17.63 3.33
CA SER A 16 3.24 19.10 3.32
C SER A 16 4.51 19.67 2.70
N LEU A 17 5.68 19.11 3.03
CA LEU A 17 6.96 19.47 2.41
C LEU A 17 7.00 19.14 0.91
N GLY A 18 6.31 18.08 0.50
CA GLY A 18 6.14 17.67 -0.89
C GLY A 18 5.18 18.55 -1.71
N GLY A 19 4.64 19.63 -1.12
CA GLY A 19 3.73 20.55 -1.79
C GLY A 19 2.27 20.13 -1.76
N LEU A 20 1.89 19.16 -0.93
CA LEU A 20 0.49 18.79 -0.75
C LEU A 20 -0.22 19.84 0.10
N GLU A 21 -1.33 20.38 -0.41
CA GLU A 21 -2.10 21.36 0.35
C GLU A 21 -2.65 20.78 1.66
N ASN A 22 -2.60 21.57 2.73
CA ASN A 22 -3.20 21.22 4.02
C ASN A 22 -4.71 20.94 3.91
N SER A 23 -5.40 21.54 2.92
CA SER A 23 -6.81 21.30 2.61
C SER A 23 -7.06 19.82 2.30
N LEU A 24 -6.20 19.19 1.49
CA LEU A 24 -6.28 17.77 1.11
C LEU A 24 -5.97 16.83 2.28
N ILE A 25 -5.16 17.29 3.24
CA ILE A 25 -4.81 16.52 4.44
C ILE A 25 -5.94 16.55 5.46
N THR A 26 -6.58 17.71 5.63
CA THR A 26 -7.59 17.97 6.68
C THR A 26 -9.03 17.72 6.23
N LYS A 27 -9.30 17.73 4.92
CA LYS A 27 -10.62 17.42 4.37
C LYS A 27 -11.01 15.99 4.76
N ASP A 28 -12.26 15.88 5.19
CA ASP A 28 -12.89 14.59 5.45
C ASP A 28 -13.37 14.00 4.13
N TYR A 29 -12.96 12.77 3.86
CA TYR A 29 -13.26 12.07 2.61
C TYR A 29 -14.05 10.83 2.95
N HIS A 30 -15.16 10.63 2.25
CA HIS A 30 -16.03 9.48 2.46
C HIS A 30 -15.31 8.17 2.14
N CYS A 31 -14.47 8.17 1.09
CA CYS A 31 -13.59 7.05 0.79
C CYS A 31 -12.15 7.49 0.45
N CYS A 32 -11.21 6.56 0.59
CA CYS A 32 -9.80 6.82 0.30
C CYS A 32 -9.52 7.09 -1.19
N ILE A 33 -10.41 6.65 -2.09
CA ILE A 33 -10.27 6.83 -3.53
C ILE A 33 -10.51 8.29 -3.89
N ASP A 34 -11.57 8.91 -3.35
CA ASP A 34 -11.85 10.34 -3.55
C ASP A 34 -10.67 11.22 -3.12
N TRP A 35 -10.02 10.86 -1.99
CA TRP A 35 -8.80 11.54 -1.55
C TRP A 35 -7.67 11.37 -2.55
N LEU A 36 -7.45 10.15 -3.04
CA LEU A 36 -6.38 9.87 -3.98
C LEU A 36 -6.59 10.62 -5.30
N GLU A 37 -7.82 10.69 -5.80
CA GLU A 37 -8.17 11.43 -7.01
C GLU A 37 -7.87 12.93 -6.87
N ASP A 38 -8.30 13.55 -5.76
CA ASP A 38 -8.01 14.97 -5.49
C ASP A 38 -6.50 15.23 -5.35
N VAL A 39 -5.76 14.33 -4.68
CA VAL A 39 -4.30 14.44 -4.55
C VAL A 39 -3.61 14.31 -5.91
N MET A 40 -4.02 13.33 -6.72
CA MET A 40 -3.48 13.14 -8.07
C MET A 40 -3.79 14.30 -9.01
N TRP A 41 -4.92 14.98 -8.80
CA TRP A 41 -5.31 16.17 -9.55
C TRP A 41 -4.40 17.37 -9.23
N VAL A 42 -4.03 17.54 -7.96
CA VAL A 42 -3.18 18.65 -7.52
C VAL A 42 -1.69 18.39 -7.80
N LEU A 43 -1.27 17.14 -7.73
CA LEU A 43 0.13 16.77 -7.97
C LEU A 43 0.48 16.77 -9.46
N ASN A 44 1.72 17.17 -9.77
CA ASN A 44 2.26 16.95 -11.11
C ASN A 44 2.53 15.46 -11.36
N LYS A 45 2.66 15.07 -12.63
CA LYS A 45 2.84 13.66 -13.04
C LYS A 45 3.97 12.93 -12.31
N ARG A 46 5.09 13.60 -12.04
CA ARG A 46 6.24 13.02 -11.34
C ARG A 46 5.90 12.78 -9.87
N ALA A 47 5.36 13.79 -9.19
CA ALA A 47 4.97 13.67 -7.78
C ALA A 47 3.86 12.61 -7.58
N THR A 48 2.93 12.49 -8.53
CA THR A 48 1.92 11.43 -8.53
C THR A 48 2.56 10.05 -8.65
N ALA A 49 3.54 9.86 -9.55
CA ALA A 49 4.25 8.59 -9.68
C ALA A 49 5.03 8.24 -8.40
N ASP A 50 5.72 9.22 -7.82
CA ASP A 50 6.48 9.04 -6.57
C ASP A 50 5.56 8.66 -5.39
N LEU A 51 4.37 9.26 -5.31
CA LEU A 51 3.34 8.91 -4.34
C LEU A 51 2.86 7.46 -4.54
N MET A 52 2.54 7.07 -5.77
CA MET A 52 2.07 5.71 -6.08
C MET A 52 3.12 4.65 -5.77
N ILE A 53 4.39 4.91 -6.09
CA ILE A 53 5.52 4.03 -5.75
C ILE A 53 5.65 3.89 -4.23
N THR A 54 5.54 5.00 -3.49
CA THR A 54 5.63 5.00 -2.02
C THR A 54 4.48 4.21 -1.38
N LEU A 55 3.25 4.39 -1.88
CA LEU A 55 2.08 3.63 -1.45
C LEU A 55 2.25 2.14 -1.72
N TRP A 56 2.67 1.79 -2.94
CA TRP A 56 2.93 0.42 -3.35
C TRP A 56 3.99 -0.24 -2.46
N ASN A 57 5.13 0.42 -2.27
CA ASN A 57 6.22 -0.10 -1.45
C ASN A 57 5.79 -0.31 0.01
N SER A 58 5.01 0.61 0.56
CA SER A 58 4.50 0.49 1.93
C SER A 58 3.50 -0.66 2.08
N TRP A 59 2.61 -0.84 1.10
CA TRP A 59 1.68 -1.96 1.06
C TRP A 59 2.43 -3.29 0.92
N ASN A 60 3.40 -3.36 0.01
CA ASN A 60 4.21 -4.54 -0.25
C ASN A 60 5.06 -4.92 0.97
N ASN A 61 5.70 -3.95 1.62
CA ASN A 61 6.46 -4.18 2.84
C ASN A 61 5.55 -4.72 3.97
N ARG A 62 4.37 -4.11 4.15
CA ARG A 62 3.40 -4.58 5.16
C ARG A 62 2.92 -6.00 4.88
N ASN A 63 2.66 -6.35 3.62
CA ASN A 63 2.28 -7.70 3.25
C ASN A 63 3.44 -8.67 3.45
N ASN A 64 4.65 -8.35 2.97
CA ASN A 64 5.83 -9.17 3.21
C ASN A 64 6.11 -9.37 4.70
N PHE A 65 5.82 -8.37 5.55
CA PHE A 65 5.94 -8.51 6.99
C PHE A 65 4.88 -9.47 7.57
N ILE A 66 3.63 -9.36 7.13
CA ILE A 66 2.52 -10.21 7.60
C ILE A 66 2.66 -11.65 7.10
N PHE A 67 3.19 -11.83 5.89
CA PHE A 67 3.32 -13.13 5.22
C PHE A 67 4.72 -13.74 5.31
N ARG A 68 5.68 -13.04 5.92
CA ARG A 68 7.01 -13.60 6.22
C ARG A 68 6.86 -14.85 7.08
N GLY A 69 7.28 -16.00 6.55
CA GLY A 69 7.16 -17.31 7.19
C GLY A 69 5.91 -18.11 6.80
N LYS A 70 4.87 -17.48 6.22
CA LYS A 70 3.72 -18.19 5.63
C LYS A 70 3.94 -18.62 4.19
N GLU A 71 4.93 -18.04 3.53
CA GLU A 71 5.34 -18.41 2.19
C GLU A 71 5.96 -19.82 2.16
N GLU A 72 6.74 -20.18 3.19
CA GLU A 72 7.27 -21.55 3.38
C GLU A 72 6.16 -22.54 3.72
N GLU A 73 5.21 -22.21 4.61
CA GLU A 73 4.03 -23.06 4.87
C GLU A 73 3.15 -23.24 3.63
N ALA A 74 2.94 -22.18 2.84
CA ALA A 74 2.16 -22.26 1.61
C ALA A 74 2.87 -23.08 0.52
N HIS A 75 4.21 -22.98 0.41
CA HIS A 75 5.01 -23.83 -0.46
C HIS A 75 4.93 -25.30 -0.05
N VAL A 76 5.08 -25.61 1.25
CA VAL A 76 4.99 -26.98 1.78
C VAL A 76 3.59 -27.57 1.55
N VAL A 77 2.52 -26.78 1.72
CA VAL A 77 1.14 -27.22 1.42
C VAL A 77 0.91 -27.42 -0.09
N GLY A 78 1.49 -26.55 -0.93
CA GLY A 78 1.47 -26.68 -2.39
C GLY A 78 2.16 -27.96 -2.87
N GLU A 79 3.39 -28.21 -2.43
CA GLU A 79 4.18 -29.40 -2.76
C GLU A 79 3.53 -30.69 -2.23
N THR A 80 2.95 -30.65 -1.02
CA THR A 80 2.18 -31.78 -0.46
C THR A 80 0.94 -32.09 -1.30
N SER A 81 0.27 -31.05 -1.82
CA SER A 81 -0.91 -31.23 -2.67
C SER A 81 -0.58 -31.73 -4.09
N GLU A 82 0.59 -31.37 -4.64
CA GLU A 82 1.08 -31.92 -5.90
C GLU A 82 1.57 -33.38 -5.75
N GLY A 83 2.31 -33.70 -4.68
CA GLY A 83 2.73 -35.07 -4.38
C GLY A 83 1.57 -36.04 -4.11
N LEU A 84 0.45 -35.55 -3.54
CA LEU A 84 -0.79 -36.32 -3.40
C LEU A 84 -1.55 -36.50 -4.73
N ARG A 85 -1.35 -35.62 -5.71
CA ARG A 85 -1.96 -35.71 -7.04
C ARG A 85 -1.22 -36.69 -7.94
N GLU A 86 0.10 -36.80 -7.79
CA GLU A 86 0.93 -37.73 -8.56
C GLU A 86 0.86 -39.19 -8.05
N ASN A 87 0.60 -39.42 -6.76
CA ASN A 87 0.44 -40.77 -6.19
C ASN A 87 -0.98 -41.38 -6.37
N LYS A 88 -1.84 -40.76 -7.21
CA LYS A 88 -3.20 -41.23 -7.51
C LYS A 88 -3.45 -41.60 -8.98
N LEU A 89 -2.39 -41.71 -9.78
CA LEU A 89 -2.40 -42.25 -11.15
C LEU A 89 -1.63 -43.57 -11.20
#